data_AF-A0A1I7J3S0-F1
#
_entry.id   AF-A0A1I7J3S0-F1
#
_cell.length_a   1.000
_cell.length_b   1.000
_cell.length_c   1.000
_cell.angle_alpha   90.00
_cell.angle_beta   90.00
_cell.angle_gamma   90.00
#
_symmetry.space_group_name_H-M   'P 1'
#
loop_
_entity.id
_entity.type
_entity.pdbx_description
1 polymer ?
#
loop_
_entity_poly.entity_id
_entity_poly.type
_entity_poly.pdbx_seq_one_letter_code
_entity_poly.pdbx_strand_id
1 'polypeptide(L)'
;MILSLLSMLGGGLLRLLPELFTILGKKTDYAHELAMLDRQCQLERTRAAGRQALAEYQGGVAETLALLDAQQSALRGQMRPLGMRWVDALNFLVRPLATYYVLALYGLAKLAMYMTATAAGISGWDAILRIYDAEDRAILSGILAFWFVGRVFDRRK
;
A
#
# COMPACT_ATOMS: atom_id res chain seq x y z
N MET A 1 79.76 22.14 0.17
CA MET A 1 79.03 22.40 -1.09
C MET A 1 77.75 21.58 -1.25
N ILE A 2 77.73 20.29 -0.89
CA ILE A 2 76.49 19.47 -0.90
C ILE A 2 75.47 19.93 0.15
N LEU A 3 75.92 20.30 1.36
CA LEU A 3 75.02 20.74 2.44
C LEU A 3 74.28 22.06 2.14
N SER A 4 74.92 22.98 1.41
CA SER A 4 74.34 24.27 1.01
C SER A 4 73.32 24.14 -0.13
N LEU A 5 73.51 23.18 -1.05
CA LEU A 5 72.52 22.83 -2.06
C LEU A 5 71.31 22.13 -1.43
N LEU A 6 71.54 21.28 -0.43
CA LEU A 6 70.48 20.60 0.31
C LEU A 6 69.62 21.58 1.13
N SER A 7 70.23 22.58 1.78
CA SER A 7 69.49 23.62 2.52
C SER A 7 68.71 24.57 1.61
N MET A 8 69.23 24.89 0.41
CA MET A 8 68.53 25.71 -0.58
C MET A 8 67.31 24.98 -1.17
N LEU A 9 67.46 23.68 -1.46
CA LEU A 9 66.35 22.81 -1.88
C LEU A 9 65.33 22.60 -0.76
N GLY A 10 65.79 22.40 0.48
CA GLY A 10 64.93 22.26 1.67
C GLY A 10 64.11 23.51 1.96
N GLY A 11 64.70 24.70 1.81
CA GLY A 11 63.99 25.98 1.95
C GLY A 11 62.94 26.24 0.86
N GLY A 12 63.21 25.83 -0.38
CA GLY A 12 62.24 25.86 -1.48
C GLY A 12 61.06 24.91 -1.26
N LEU A 13 61.33 23.69 -0.76
CA LEU A 13 60.32 22.70 -0.39
C LEU A 13 59.42 23.19 0.75
N LEU A 14 59.98 23.84 1.77
CA LEU A 14 59.22 24.40 2.89
C LEU A 14 58.32 25.58 2.48
N ARG A 15 58.64 26.28 1.37
CA ARG A 15 57.79 27.35 0.82
C ARG A 15 56.62 26.82 -0.02
N LEU A 16 56.74 25.61 -0.58
CA LEU A 16 55.67 24.91 -1.30
C LEU A 16 54.75 24.11 -0.37
N LEU A 17 55.23 23.74 0.82
CA LEU A 17 54.42 23.10 1.86
C LEU A 17 53.11 23.84 2.18
N PRO A 18 53.11 25.16 2.46
CA PRO A 18 51.86 25.88 2.75
C PRO A 18 50.92 25.89 1.55
N GLU A 19 51.43 25.97 0.32
CA GLU A 19 50.61 25.95 -0.89
C GLU A 19 49.95 24.59 -1.11
N LEU A 20 50.67 23.48 -0.85
CA LEU A 20 50.09 22.13 -0.83
C LEU A 20 48.98 21.97 0.21
N PHE A 21 49.16 22.52 1.42
CA PHE A 21 48.10 22.53 2.44
C PHE A 21 46.88 23.35 2.00
N THR A 22 47.05 24.46 1.28
CA THR A 22 45.91 25.24 0.78
C THR A 22 45.12 24.52 -0.32
N ILE A 23 45.79 23.79 -1.21
CA ILE A 23 45.13 23.00 -2.26
C ILE A 23 44.36 21.83 -1.65
N LEU A 24 44.96 21.16 -0.66
CA LEU A 24 44.28 20.12 0.12
C LEU A 24 43.06 20.69 0.85
N GLY A 25 43.20 21.86 1.50
CA GLY A 25 42.11 22.57 2.17
C GLY A 25 40.93 22.86 1.26
N LYS A 26 41.16 23.46 0.09
CA LYS A 26 40.13 23.74 -0.93
C LYS A 26 39.41 22.47 -1.39
N LYS A 27 40.13 21.35 -1.53
CA LYS A 27 39.52 20.06 -1.91
C LYS A 27 38.56 19.57 -0.82
N THR A 28 38.91 19.71 0.46
CA THR A 28 38.02 19.39 1.58
C THR A 28 36.79 20.28 1.60
N ASP A 29 36.94 21.58 1.34
CA ASP A 29 35.80 22.52 1.32
C ASP A 29 34.81 22.17 0.19
N TYR A 30 35.29 21.92 -1.03
CA TYR A 30 34.44 21.47 -2.13
C TYR A 30 33.79 20.11 -1.86
N ALA A 31 34.51 19.19 -1.20
CA ALA A 31 33.93 17.91 -0.80
C ALA A 31 32.81 18.10 0.24
N HIS A 32 32.96 19.08 1.13
CA HIS A 32 31.94 19.42 2.12
C HIS A 32 30.72 20.09 1.47
N GLU A 33 30.93 21.03 0.54
CA GLU A 33 29.86 21.65 -0.24
C GLU A 33 29.08 20.62 -1.07
N LEU A 34 29.78 19.71 -1.75
CA LEU A 34 29.16 18.62 -2.49
C LEU A 34 28.35 17.71 -1.57
N ALA A 35 28.89 17.35 -0.41
CA ALA A 35 28.17 16.55 0.58
C ALA A 35 26.91 17.26 1.08
N MET A 36 26.95 18.58 1.31
CA MET A 36 25.75 19.35 1.68
C MET A 36 24.70 19.35 0.56
N LEU A 37 25.11 19.60 -0.69
CA LEU A 37 24.21 19.58 -1.84
C LEU A 37 23.58 18.19 -2.06
N ASP A 38 24.37 17.12 -1.91
CA ASP A 38 23.86 15.75 -1.99
C ASP A 38 22.84 15.46 -0.91
N ARG A 39 23.07 15.91 0.33
CA ARG A 39 22.10 15.75 1.43
C ARG A 39 20.82 16.54 1.18
N GLN A 40 20.92 17.76 0.64
CA GLN A 40 19.75 18.55 0.24
C GLN A 40 18.97 17.85 -0.89
N CYS A 41 19.67 17.32 -1.90
CA CYS A 41 19.06 16.56 -2.99
C CYS A 41 18.35 15.30 -2.46
N GLN A 42 18.96 14.57 -1.53
CA GLN A 42 18.34 13.41 -0.88
C GLN A 42 17.09 13.79 -0.07
N LEU A 43 17.11 14.92 0.65
CA LEU A 43 15.95 15.42 1.37
C LEU A 43 14.82 15.83 0.42
N GLU A 44 15.12 16.50 -0.68
CA GLU A 44 14.10 16.85 -1.67
C GLU A 44 13.54 15.63 -2.39
N ARG A 45 14.37 14.62 -2.69
CA ARG A 45 13.89 13.33 -3.23
C ARG A 45 12.93 12.63 -2.28
N THR A 46 13.25 12.57 -0.98
CA THR A 46 12.38 11.93 0.01
C THR A 46 11.08 12.71 0.20
N ARG A 47 11.13 14.05 0.20
CA ARG A 47 9.93 14.90 0.22
C ARG A 47 9.06 14.71 -1.03
N ALA A 48 9.66 14.68 -2.22
CA ALA A 48 8.96 14.46 -3.47
C ALA A 48 8.27 13.08 -3.49
N ALA A 49 8.98 12.02 -3.09
CA ALA A 49 8.42 10.68 -2.96
C ALA A 49 7.26 10.64 -1.96
N GLY A 50 7.39 11.32 -0.81
CA GLY A 50 6.31 11.45 0.17
C GLY A 50 5.07 12.15 -0.38
N ARG A 51 5.24 13.23 -1.16
CA ARG A 51 4.13 13.94 -1.81
C ARG A 51 3.44 13.09 -2.87
N GLN A 52 4.21 12.33 -3.66
CA GLN A 52 3.67 11.40 -4.66
C GLN A 52 2.84 10.30 -3.99
N ALA A 53 3.37 9.67 -2.95
CA ALA A 53 2.65 8.65 -2.20
C ALA A 53 1.33 9.20 -1.63
N LEU A 54 1.34 10.40 -1.04
CA LEU A 54 0.11 11.03 -0.53
C LEU A 54 -0.91 11.31 -1.64
N ALA A 55 -0.47 11.79 -2.81
CA ALA A 55 -1.33 12.03 -3.95
C ALA A 55 -1.93 10.73 -4.51
N GLU A 56 -1.16 9.65 -4.57
CA GLU A 56 -1.62 8.32 -4.97
C GLU A 56 -2.67 7.77 -4.00
N TYR A 57 -2.41 7.83 -2.68
CA TYR A 57 -3.39 7.42 -1.67
C TYR A 57 -4.69 8.22 -1.76
N GLN A 58 -4.61 9.54 -1.89
CA GLN A 58 -5.80 10.39 -2.01
C GLN A 58 -6.55 10.15 -3.32
N GLY A 59 -5.83 9.95 -4.43
CA GLY A 59 -6.42 9.60 -5.73
C GLY A 59 -7.16 8.28 -5.69
N GLY A 60 -6.55 7.23 -5.12
CA GLY A 60 -7.20 5.92 -4.98
C GLY A 60 -8.45 5.96 -4.09
N VAL A 61 -8.44 6.76 -3.02
CA VAL A 61 -9.63 6.98 -2.19
C VAL A 61 -10.73 7.70 -2.97
N ALA A 62 -10.39 8.77 -3.70
CA ALA A 62 -11.36 9.52 -4.50
C ALA A 62 -11.99 8.67 -5.62
N GLU A 63 -11.18 7.86 -6.31
CA GLU A 63 -11.66 6.90 -7.31
C GLU A 63 -12.60 5.87 -6.69
N THR A 64 -12.22 5.30 -5.54
CA THR A 64 -13.06 4.34 -4.82
C THR A 64 -14.40 4.97 -4.41
N LEU A 65 -14.39 6.21 -3.91
CA LEU A 65 -15.60 6.95 -3.57
C LEU A 65 -16.47 7.25 -4.79
N ALA A 66 -15.87 7.64 -5.92
CA ALA A 66 -16.61 7.89 -7.17
C ALA A 66 -17.25 6.61 -7.72
N LEU A 67 -16.56 5.47 -7.64
CA LEU A 67 -17.12 4.16 -7.99
C LEU A 67 -18.29 3.78 -7.09
N LEU A 68 -18.18 4.03 -5.78
CA LEU A 68 -19.26 3.77 -4.83
C LEU A 68 -20.49 4.67 -5.10
N ASP A 69 -20.28 5.95 -5.43
CA ASP A 69 -21.37 6.87 -5.75
C ASP A 69 -22.06 6.51 -7.08
N ALA A 70 -21.28 6.14 -8.10
CA ALA A 70 -21.80 5.62 -9.36
C ALA A 70 -22.65 4.35 -9.14
N GLN A 71 -22.19 3.42 -8.31
CA GLN A 71 -22.98 2.24 -7.93
C GLN A 71 -24.23 2.61 -7.15
N GLN A 72 -24.15 3.57 -6.22
CA GLN A 72 -25.30 4.03 -5.45
C GLN A 72 -26.38 4.64 -6.36
N SER A 73 -26.00 5.47 -7.33
CA SER A 73 -26.92 6.08 -8.28
C SER A 73 -27.61 5.04 -9.17
N ALA A 74 -26.87 4.04 -9.66
CA ALA A 74 -27.42 2.92 -10.42
C ALA A 74 -28.41 2.09 -9.59
N LEU A 75 -28.09 1.81 -8.32
CA LEU A 75 -28.96 1.09 -7.40
C LEU A 75 -30.25 1.86 -7.07
N ARG A 76 -30.17 3.19 -6.90
CA ARG A 76 -31.36 4.04 -6.68
C ARG A 76 -32.33 3.99 -7.86
N GLY A 77 -31.81 3.93 -9.09
CA GLY A 77 -32.63 3.77 -10.29
C GLY A 77 -33.39 2.43 -10.33
N GLN A 78 -32.76 1.35 -9.85
CA GLN A 78 -33.35 0.00 -9.82
C GLN A 78 -34.38 -0.20 -8.69
N MET A 79 -34.30 0.57 -7.60
CA MET A 79 -35.17 0.43 -6.43
C MET A 79 -36.52 1.17 -6.53
N ARG A 80 -36.82 1.81 -7.65
CA ARG A 80 -38.08 2.57 -7.77
C ARG A 80 -39.24 1.57 -7.93
N PRO A 81 -40.21 1.52 -7.00
CA PRO A 81 -41.32 0.58 -7.10
C PRO A 81 -42.14 0.89 -8.35
N LEU A 82 -42.46 -0.16 -9.10
CA LEU A 82 -43.18 -0.07 -10.39
C LEU A 82 -44.69 0.07 -10.17
N GLY A 83 -45.16 0.01 -8.92
CA GLY A 83 -46.57 0.13 -8.55
C GLY A 83 -47.37 -1.17 -8.71
N MET A 84 -46.72 -2.25 -9.14
CA MET A 84 -47.31 -3.57 -9.31
C MET A 84 -46.87 -4.47 -8.15
N ARG A 85 -47.79 -4.75 -7.22
CA ARG A 85 -47.52 -5.46 -5.94
C ARG A 85 -46.76 -6.79 -6.09
N TRP A 86 -47.02 -7.56 -7.15
CA TRP A 86 -46.34 -8.85 -7.37
C TRP A 86 -44.92 -8.67 -7.94
N VAL A 87 -44.71 -7.69 -8.83
CA VAL A 87 -43.39 -7.35 -9.38
C VAL A 87 -42.50 -6.76 -8.30
N ASP A 88 -43.06 -5.86 -7.48
CA ASP A 88 -42.34 -5.22 -6.38
C ASP A 88 -41.99 -6.24 -5.28
N ALA A 89 -42.88 -7.19 -4.98
CA ALA A 89 -42.59 -8.29 -4.07
C ALA A 89 -41.50 -9.22 -4.61
N LEU A 90 -41.53 -9.55 -5.90
CA LEU A 90 -40.51 -10.38 -6.52
C LEU A 90 -39.15 -9.66 -6.54
N ASN A 91 -39.12 -8.38 -6.89
CA ASN A 91 -37.91 -7.54 -6.87
C ASN A 91 -37.31 -7.43 -5.46
N PHE A 92 -38.15 -7.24 -4.44
CA PHE A 92 -37.71 -7.26 -3.04
C PHE A 92 -37.04 -8.59 -2.66
N LEU A 93 -37.56 -9.72 -3.17
CA LEU A 93 -37.00 -11.05 -2.90
C LEU A 93 -35.70 -11.35 -3.67
N VAL A 94 -35.45 -10.72 -4.82
CA VAL A 94 -34.24 -10.96 -5.61
C VAL A 94 -32.98 -10.71 -4.79
N ARG A 95 -32.95 -9.64 -3.99
CA ARG A 95 -31.76 -9.27 -3.20
C ARG A 95 -31.44 -10.31 -2.10
N PRO A 96 -32.36 -10.68 -1.19
CA PRO A 96 -32.15 -11.77 -0.24
C PRO A 96 -31.83 -13.09 -0.93
N LEU A 97 -32.56 -13.45 -1.99
CA LEU A 97 -32.38 -14.72 -2.67
C LEU A 97 -31.00 -14.84 -3.31
N ALA A 98 -30.52 -13.77 -3.95
CA ALA A 98 -29.17 -13.71 -4.51
C ALA A 98 -28.11 -13.85 -3.42
N THR A 99 -28.28 -13.19 -2.27
CA THR A 99 -27.35 -13.33 -1.13
C THR A 99 -27.29 -14.76 -0.62
N TYR A 100 -28.44 -15.40 -0.39
CA TYR A 100 -28.48 -16.78 0.07
C TYR A 100 -27.95 -17.76 -0.98
N TYR A 101 -28.20 -17.51 -2.27
CA TYR A 101 -27.70 -18.33 -3.36
C TYR A 101 -26.17 -18.32 -3.43
N VAL A 102 -25.55 -17.13 -3.38
CA VAL A 102 -24.08 -17.00 -3.39
C VAL A 102 -23.48 -17.64 -2.13
N LEU A 103 -24.08 -17.43 -0.96
CA LEU A 103 -23.63 -18.06 0.28
C LEU A 103 -23.73 -19.59 0.21
N ALA A 104 -24.81 -20.13 -0.36
CA ALA A 104 -25.01 -21.55 -0.54
C ALA A 104 -23.98 -22.15 -1.50
N LEU A 105 -23.73 -21.49 -2.65
CA LEU A 105 -22.68 -21.90 -3.59
C LEU A 105 -21.30 -21.92 -2.94
N TYR A 106 -20.97 -20.89 -2.15
CA TYR A 106 -19.72 -20.83 -1.42
C TYR A 106 -19.58 -21.98 -0.41
N GLY A 107 -20.64 -22.25 0.37
CA GLY A 107 -20.67 -23.39 1.29
C GLY A 107 -20.52 -24.73 0.57
N LEU A 108 -21.20 -24.92 -0.56
CA LEU A 108 -21.08 -26.11 -1.40
C LEU A 108 -19.66 -26.28 -1.96
N ALA A 109 -19.01 -25.19 -2.39
CA ALA A 109 -17.64 -25.23 -2.89
C ALA A 109 -16.65 -25.65 -1.79
N LYS A 110 -16.73 -25.05 -0.59
CA LYS A 110 -15.88 -25.43 0.54
C LYS A 110 -16.15 -26.87 1.01
N LEU A 111 -17.41 -27.31 0.97
CA LEU A 111 -17.77 -28.71 1.23
C LEU A 111 -17.16 -29.65 0.19
N ALA A 112 -17.21 -29.31 -1.10
CA ALA A 112 -16.58 -30.10 -2.16
C ALA A 112 -15.06 -30.18 -1.95
N MET A 113 -14.40 -29.07 -1.61
CA MET A 113 -12.97 -29.07 -1.26
C MET A 113 -12.69 -30.00 -0.07
N TYR A 114 -13.53 -29.99 0.98
CA TYR A 114 -13.40 -30.89 2.12
C TYR A 114 -13.56 -32.36 1.74
N MET A 115 -14.55 -32.69 0.92
CA MET A 115 -14.75 -34.05 0.42
C MET A 115 -13.56 -34.51 -0.43
N THR A 116 -12.99 -33.65 -1.28
CA THR A 116 -11.80 -34.00 -2.07
C THR A 116 -10.55 -34.19 -1.20
N ALA A 117 -10.37 -33.37 -0.16
CA ALA A 117 -9.23 -33.47 0.75
C ALA A 117 -9.27 -34.75 1.59
N THR A 118 -10.45 -35.10 2.12
CA THR A 118 -10.65 -36.34 2.88
C THR A 118 -10.55 -37.58 1.99
N ALA A 119 -11.05 -37.53 0.75
CA ALA A 119 -10.84 -38.58 -0.24
C ALA A 119 -9.36 -38.78 -0.61
N ALA A 120 -8.54 -37.73 -0.53
CA ALA A 120 -7.09 -37.80 -0.73
C ALA A 120 -6.32 -38.33 0.51
N GLY A 121 -7.02 -38.77 1.56
CA GLY A 121 -6.42 -39.36 2.76
C GLY A 121 -5.95 -38.34 3.81
N ILE A 122 -6.30 -37.06 3.67
CA ILE A 122 -6.00 -36.04 4.67
C ILE A 122 -6.97 -36.19 5.85
N SER A 123 -6.47 -36.07 7.08
CA SER A 123 -7.33 -36.09 8.28
C SER A 123 -8.38 -34.97 8.21
N GLY A 124 -9.60 -35.21 8.70
CA GLY A 124 -10.68 -34.22 8.61
C GLY A 124 -10.32 -32.87 9.25
N TRP A 125 -9.56 -32.88 10.35
CA TRP A 125 -9.10 -31.65 10.99
C TRP A 125 -8.05 -30.91 10.16
N ASP A 126 -7.09 -31.63 9.58
CA ASP A 126 -6.07 -31.02 8.71
C ASP A 126 -6.68 -30.49 7.40
N ALA A 127 -7.71 -31.16 6.88
CA ALA A 127 -8.45 -30.71 5.72
C ALA A 127 -9.14 -29.36 5.98
N ILE A 128 -9.77 -29.18 7.15
CA ILE A 128 -10.40 -27.91 7.53
C ILE A 128 -9.36 -26.81 7.65
N LEU A 129 -8.24 -27.07 8.33
CA LEU A 129 -7.15 -26.10 8.49
C LEU A 129 -6.53 -25.70 7.15
N ARG A 130 -6.51 -26.62 6.18
CA ARG A 130 -5.99 -26.36 4.83
C ARG A 130 -6.97 -25.60 3.94
N ILE A 131 -8.27 -25.83 4.12
CA ILE A 131 -9.34 -25.15 3.37
C ILE A 131 -9.57 -23.73 3.88
N TYR A 132 -9.30 -23.48 5.17
CA TYR A 132 -9.34 -22.16 5.76
C TYR A 132 -8.12 -21.33 5.35
N ASP A 133 -8.29 -20.53 4.31
CA ASP A 133 -7.20 -19.84 3.63
C ASP A 133 -7.09 -18.35 4.02
N ALA A 134 -6.26 -17.61 3.30
CA ALA A 134 -6.13 -16.16 3.51
C ALA A 134 -7.36 -15.38 3.01
N GLU A 135 -8.08 -15.91 2.02
CA GLU A 135 -9.26 -15.29 1.44
C GLU A 135 -10.43 -15.37 2.43
N ASP A 136 -10.61 -16.50 3.11
CA ASP A 136 -11.61 -16.67 4.17
C ASP A 136 -11.41 -15.70 5.33
N ARG A 137 -10.14 -15.51 5.71
CA ARG A 137 -9.73 -14.52 6.72
C ARG A 137 -10.02 -13.09 6.25
N ALA A 138 -9.82 -12.80 4.97
CA ALA A 138 -10.12 -11.50 4.38
C ALA A 138 -11.64 -11.25 4.30
N ILE A 139 -12.44 -12.27 3.99
CA ILE A 139 -13.90 -12.19 4.01
C ILE A 139 -14.38 -11.94 5.45
N LEU A 140 -13.85 -12.68 6.43
CA LEU A 140 -14.20 -12.50 7.83
C LEU A 140 -13.82 -11.09 8.33
N SER A 141 -12.61 -10.62 8.02
CA SER A 141 -12.18 -9.27 8.40
C SER A 141 -13.04 -8.20 7.73
N GLY A 142 -13.45 -8.38 6.48
CA GLY A 142 -14.40 -7.52 5.79
C GLY A 142 -15.77 -7.47 6.45
N ILE A 143 -16.33 -8.62 6.84
CA ILE A 143 -17.60 -8.70 7.57
C ILE A 143 -17.49 -8.00 8.93
N LEU A 144 -16.40 -8.23 9.66
CA LEU A 144 -16.14 -7.58 10.95
C LEU A 144 -15.95 -6.07 10.78
N ALA A 145 -15.26 -5.61 9.75
CA ALA A 145 -15.12 -4.19 9.44
C ALA A 145 -16.48 -3.56 9.13
N PHE A 146 -17.33 -4.21 8.33
CA PHE A 146 -18.68 -3.74 8.06
C PHE A 146 -19.53 -3.66 9.34
N TRP A 147 -19.56 -4.73 10.15
CA TRP A 147 -20.35 -4.77 11.37
C TRP A 147 -19.82 -3.84 12.46
N PHE A 148 -18.51 -3.76 12.71
CA PHE A 148 -18.00 -3.02 13.86
C PHE A 148 -17.50 -1.62 13.52
N VAL A 149 -16.99 -1.38 12.31
CA VAL A 149 -16.45 -0.07 11.90
C VAL A 149 -17.50 0.71 11.11
N GLY A 150 -18.15 0.09 10.11
CA GLY A 150 -19.18 0.74 9.27
C GLY A 150 -20.36 1.29 10.08
N ARG A 151 -20.87 0.51 11.04
CA ARG A 151 -21.99 0.92 11.92
C ARG A 151 -21.66 2.07 12.87
N VAL A 152 -20.38 2.42 13.07
CA VAL A 152 -19.99 3.60 13.87
C VAL A 152 -20.16 4.89 13.07
N PHE A 153 -19.94 4.84 11.76
CA PHE A 153 -20.09 6.01 10.88
C PHE A 153 -21.56 6.31 10.55
N ASP A 154 -22.42 5.29 10.45
CA ASP A 154 -23.86 5.49 10.22
C ASP A 154 -24.59 6.19 11.39
N ARG A 155 -24.00 6.21 12.60
CA ARG A 155 -24.57 6.92 13.76
C ARG A 155 -24.24 8.41 13.80
N ARG A 156 -23.37 8.92 12.91
CA ARG A 156 -23.00 10.35 12.84
C ARG A 156 -23.62 11.09 11.64
N LYS A 157 -24.78 10.63 11.18
CA LYS A 157 -25.70 11.41 10.34
C LYS A 157 -26.98 11.65 11.12
#